data_AF-A0A535QJI3-F1
#
_entry.id   AF-A0A535QJI3-F1
#
_cell.length_a   1.000
_cell.length_b   1.000
_cell.length_c   1.000
_cell.angle_alpha   90.00
_cell.angle_beta   90.00
_cell.angle_gamma   90.00
#
_symmetry.space_group_name_H-M   'P 1'
#
loop_
_entity.id
_entity.type
_entity.pdbx_description
1 polymer ?
#
loop_
_entity_poly.entity_id
_entity_poly.type
_entity_poly.pdbx_seq_one_letter_code
_entity_poly.pdbx_strand_id
1 'polypeptide(L)'
;SSLALLSIGLQGFLDTEEGLAISYAQEVAQQSSASKPNKTWIGTLATGLASGVICEPFTFTRLLMFLESVNVLRSLLAGRGLTVAEIREDARKNAQSRCLRTWRGVTHLVHPGICSTKDTVYLRGFLAVSQALMEEDAMFERLMVGSVGLNHLDDLTEVGIVKPAVVHRRLATDPELESYIMRFADEARGNG
;
A
#
# COMPACT_ATOMS: atom_id res chain seq x y z
N SER A 1 -13.76 7.74 -27.32
CA SER A 1 -14.71 6.82 -26.66
C SER A 1 -14.91 7.30 -25.24
N SER A 2 -16.13 7.36 -24.71
CA SER A 2 -16.42 7.76 -23.32
C SER A 2 -15.78 6.83 -22.29
N LEU A 3 -15.50 5.57 -22.64
CA LEU A 3 -14.75 4.62 -21.80
C LEU A 3 -13.28 5.01 -21.61
N ALA A 4 -12.70 5.82 -22.51
CA ALA A 4 -11.32 6.31 -22.34
C ALA A 4 -11.17 7.27 -21.15
N LEU A 5 -12.27 7.76 -20.58
CA LEU A 5 -12.24 8.55 -19.33
C LEU A 5 -11.88 7.67 -18.12
N LEU A 6 -12.23 6.37 -18.14
CA LEU A 6 -11.86 5.44 -17.07
C LEU A 6 -10.36 5.11 -17.05
N SER A 7 -9.62 5.41 -18.12
CA SER A 7 -8.15 5.29 -18.14
C SER A 7 -7.42 6.54 -17.65
N ILE A 8 -8.13 7.67 -17.44
CA ILE A 8 -7.55 8.92 -16.91
C ILE A 8 -7.72 9.01 -15.39
N GLY A 9 -8.76 8.36 -14.84
CA GLY A 9 -9.07 8.30 -13.42
C GLY A 9 -10.26 9.17 -13.02
N LEU A 10 -11.30 8.55 -12.46
CA LEU A 10 -12.41 9.25 -11.82
C LEU A 10 -12.06 9.67 -10.38
N GLN A 11 -12.86 10.54 -9.77
CA GLN A 11 -12.62 10.95 -8.39
C GLN A 11 -12.50 9.74 -7.45
N GLY A 12 -11.53 9.78 -6.53
CA GLY A 12 -11.31 8.72 -5.55
C GLY A 12 -10.56 7.49 -6.08
N PHE A 13 -10.20 7.44 -7.36
CA PHE A 13 -9.55 6.25 -7.94
C PHE A 13 -8.25 5.83 -7.24
N LEU A 14 -7.46 6.79 -6.75
CA LEU A 14 -6.20 6.50 -6.06
C LEU A 14 -6.41 5.72 -4.75
N ASP A 15 -7.51 5.98 -4.04
CA ASP A 15 -7.83 5.21 -2.84
C ASP A 15 -8.17 3.76 -3.22
N THR A 16 -8.96 3.57 -4.28
CA THR A 16 -9.30 2.25 -4.80
C THR A 16 -8.08 1.46 -5.26
N GLU A 17 -7.24 2.06 -6.11
CA GLU A 17 -6.05 1.39 -6.67
C GLU A 17 -5.06 0.98 -5.57
N GLU A 18 -4.76 1.88 -4.63
CA GLU A 18 -3.86 1.58 -3.50
C GLU A 18 -4.49 0.55 -2.55
N GLY A 19 -5.81 0.64 -2.31
CA GLY A 19 -6.53 -0.34 -1.49
C GLY A 19 -6.51 -1.75 -2.10
N LEU A 20 -6.79 -1.88 -3.39
CA LEU A 20 -6.72 -3.14 -4.13
C LEU A 20 -5.30 -3.71 -4.14
N ALA A 21 -4.29 -2.87 -4.37
CA ALA A 21 -2.89 -3.30 -4.36
C ALA A 21 -2.46 -3.84 -2.99
N ILE A 22 -2.85 -3.16 -1.90
CA ILE A 22 -2.55 -3.62 -0.54
C ILE A 22 -3.30 -4.91 -0.21
N SER A 23 -4.59 -5.01 -0.59
CA SER A 23 -5.40 -6.21 -0.38
C SER A 23 -4.80 -7.42 -1.11
N TYR A 24 -4.42 -7.25 -2.37
CA TYR A 24 -3.82 -8.32 -3.17
C TYR A 24 -2.44 -8.73 -2.62
N ALA A 25 -1.62 -7.77 -2.19
CA ALA A 25 -0.34 -8.07 -1.52
C ALA A 25 -0.52 -8.86 -0.21
N GLN A 26 -1.61 -8.61 0.53
CA GLN A 26 -1.95 -9.39 1.73
C GLN A 26 -2.40 -10.80 1.38
N GLU A 27 -3.23 -10.98 0.35
CA GLU A 27 -3.64 -12.29 -0.17
C GLU A 27 -2.41 -13.14 -0.55
N VAL A 28 -1.48 -12.56 -1.31
CA VAL A 28 -0.20 -13.22 -1.67
C VAL A 28 0.61 -13.59 -0.41
N ALA A 29 0.76 -12.66 0.55
CA ALA A 29 1.54 -12.91 1.76
C ALA A 29 0.93 -14.00 2.66
N GLN A 30 -0.40 -14.14 2.68
CA GLN A 30 -1.10 -15.21 3.38
C GLN A 30 -0.82 -16.59 2.76
N GLN A 31 -0.74 -16.67 1.43
CA GLN A 31 -0.43 -17.92 0.72
C GLN A 31 1.04 -18.34 0.89
N SER A 32 1.98 -17.39 0.95
CA SER A 32 3.42 -17.71 1.02
C SER A 32 3.95 -18.01 2.43
N SER A 33 3.10 -18.16 3.47
CA SER A 33 3.51 -18.27 4.89
C SER A 33 4.39 -17.11 5.40
N ALA A 34 4.59 -16.07 4.59
CA ALA A 34 5.41 -14.90 4.90
C ALA A 34 4.56 -13.79 5.54
N SER A 35 3.63 -14.17 6.42
CA SER A 35 2.70 -13.25 7.08
C SER A 35 3.46 -12.28 7.98
N LYS A 36 3.84 -11.14 7.40
CA LYS A 36 4.05 -9.92 8.17
C LYS A 36 2.78 -9.10 8.01
N PRO A 37 2.03 -8.83 9.09
CA PRO A 37 0.90 -7.93 9.00
C PRO A 37 1.46 -6.57 8.58
N ASN A 38 1.14 -6.16 7.35
CA ASN A 38 1.59 -4.90 6.79
C ASN A 38 0.75 -3.80 7.44
N LYS A 39 1.16 -3.45 8.64
CA LYS A 39 0.49 -2.50 9.51
C LYS A 39 0.74 -1.09 8.98
N THR A 40 -0.10 -0.68 8.05
CA THR A 40 -0.19 0.62 7.35
C THR A 40 -0.22 1.83 8.29
N TRP A 41 -0.55 1.64 9.58
CA TRP A 41 -0.69 2.73 10.55
C TRP A 41 0.57 3.56 10.78
N ILE A 42 1.78 2.99 10.70
CA ILE A 42 2.99 3.75 11.02
C ILE A 42 3.24 4.89 10.03
N GLY A 43 2.80 4.72 8.78
CA GLY A 43 2.85 5.76 7.75
C GLY A 43 1.91 6.91 8.05
N THR A 44 0.66 6.60 8.37
CA THR A 44 -0.36 7.59 8.72
C THR A 44 -0.03 8.30 10.02
N LEU A 45 0.47 7.58 11.04
CA LEU A 45 0.91 8.20 12.29
C LEU A 45 2.07 9.17 12.03
N ALA A 46 3.07 8.76 11.26
CA ALA A 46 4.19 9.63 10.89
C ALA A 46 3.70 10.92 10.23
N THR A 47 2.74 10.80 9.31
CA THR A 47 2.10 11.94 8.65
C THR A 47 1.35 12.83 9.65
N GLY A 48 0.51 12.26 10.51
CA GLY A 48 -0.26 13.02 11.50
C GLY A 48 0.59 13.75 12.53
N LEU A 49 1.72 13.16 12.94
CA LEU A 49 2.70 13.82 13.81
C LEU A 49 3.45 14.94 13.06
N ALA A 50 3.85 14.71 11.81
CA ALA A 50 4.56 15.70 11.00
C ALA A 50 3.67 16.90 10.61
N SER A 51 2.40 16.67 10.32
CA SER A 51 1.43 17.72 9.97
C SER A 51 0.83 18.45 11.18
N GLY A 52 1.00 17.88 12.38
CA GLY A 52 0.51 18.46 13.62
C GLY A 52 -0.99 18.27 13.88
N VAL A 53 -1.56 17.16 13.38
CA VAL A 53 -2.99 16.84 13.61
C VAL A 53 -3.27 16.51 15.08
N ILE A 54 -2.34 15.83 15.75
CA ILE A 54 -2.52 15.32 17.12
C ILE A 54 -1.77 16.19 18.15
N CYS A 55 -0.70 16.85 17.73
CA CYS A 55 0.19 17.64 18.58
C CYS A 55 0.85 18.74 17.76
N GLU A 56 1.73 19.55 18.35
CA GLU A 56 2.57 20.45 17.58
C GLU A 56 3.35 19.67 16.49
N PRO A 57 3.49 20.23 15.27
CA PRO A 57 4.16 19.55 14.16
C PRO A 57 5.56 19.07 14.52
N PHE A 58 5.81 17.78 14.28
CA PHE A 58 7.14 17.22 14.46
C PHE A 58 8.09 17.66 13.35
N THR A 59 9.31 18.03 13.73
CA THR A 59 10.42 18.18 12.78
C THR A 59 10.92 16.80 12.34
N PHE A 60 11.70 16.76 11.25
CA PHE A 60 12.34 15.54 10.76
C PHE A 60 13.09 14.80 11.88
N THR A 61 13.94 15.52 12.62
CA THR A 61 14.74 14.94 13.71
C THR A 61 13.87 14.40 14.85
N ARG A 62 12.84 15.14 15.25
CA ARG A 62 11.93 14.71 16.32
C ARG A 62 11.16 13.46 15.92
N LEU A 63 10.67 13.41 14.67
CA LEU A 63 9.99 12.23 14.15
C LEU A 63 10.94 11.03 14.03
N LEU A 64 12.17 11.23 13.58
CA LEU A 64 13.19 10.19 13.49
C LEU A 64 13.45 9.54 14.84
N MET A 65 13.72 10.33 15.88
CA MET A 65 13.97 9.82 17.24
C MET A 65 12.77 9.07 17.82
N PHE A 66 11.56 9.59 17.58
CA PHE A 66 10.33 8.93 18.00
C PHE A 66 10.16 7.57 17.31
N LEU A 67 10.28 7.53 15.98
CA LEU A 67 10.11 6.30 15.20
C LEU A 67 11.21 5.26 15.48
N GLU A 68 12.46 5.67 15.69
CA GLU A 68 13.55 4.76 16.09
C GLU A 68 13.18 4.09 17.42
N SER A 69 12.74 4.88 18.42
CA SER A 69 12.33 4.38 19.73
C SER A 69 11.14 3.40 19.65
N VAL A 70 10.12 3.74 18.85
CA VAL A 70 8.95 2.87 18.63
C VAL A 70 9.35 1.56 17.95
N ASN A 71 10.24 1.60 16.96
CA ASN A 71 10.70 0.39 16.26
C ASN A 71 11.57 -0.50 17.15
N VAL A 72 12.45 0.08 17.99
CA VAL A 72 13.21 -0.69 18.99
C VAL A 72 12.26 -1.41 19.95
N LEU A 73 11.30 -0.68 20.53
CA LEU A 73 10.33 -1.25 21.46
C LEU A 73 9.53 -2.39 20.81
N ARG A 74 9.05 -2.18 19.58
CA ARG A 74 8.32 -3.20 18.81
C ARG A 74 9.14 -4.45 18.59
N SER A 75 10.42 -4.32 18.25
CA SER A 75 11.32 -5.46 18.00
C SER A 75 11.64 -6.23 19.28
N LEU A 76 11.86 -5.53 20.40
CA LEU A 76 12.06 -6.15 21.72
C LEU A 76 10.82 -6.94 22.17
N LEU A 77 9.63 -6.34 22.04
CA LEU A 77 8.37 -7.00 22.40
C LEU A 77 8.05 -8.19 21.50
N ALA A 78 8.50 -8.19 20.24
CA ALA A 78 8.32 -9.30 19.31
C ALA A 78 9.24 -10.50 19.61
N GLY A 79 10.19 -10.38 20.54
CA GLY A 79 11.07 -11.48 20.94
C GLY A 79 11.90 -12.06 19.81
N ARG A 80 12.21 -11.27 18.77
CA ARG A 80 13.12 -11.70 17.71
C ARG A 80 14.48 -11.85 18.35
N GLY A 81 15.11 -13.02 18.27
CA GLY A 81 16.40 -13.34 18.90
C GLY A 81 17.61 -12.57 18.36
N LEU A 82 17.43 -11.28 18.07
CA LEU A 82 18.43 -10.32 17.64
C LEU A 82 19.09 -9.68 18.85
N THR A 83 20.34 -9.27 18.68
CA THR A 83 21.04 -8.45 19.66
C THR A 83 20.44 -7.04 19.73
N VAL A 84 20.64 -6.34 20.84
CA VAL A 84 20.20 -4.94 20.99
C VAL A 84 20.81 -4.02 19.93
N ALA A 85 22.05 -4.28 19.52
CA ALA A 85 22.73 -3.51 18.49
C ALA A 85 22.04 -3.66 17.11
N GLU A 86 21.73 -4.90 16.72
CA GLU A 86 21.02 -5.18 15.47
C GLU A 86 19.61 -4.58 15.46
N ILE A 87 18.89 -4.67 16.58
CA ILE A 87 17.56 -4.06 16.74
C ILE A 87 17.63 -2.54 16.53
N ARG A 88 18.62 -1.87 17.11
CA ARG A 88 18.78 -0.41 16.96
C ARG A 88 19.12 -0.01 15.54
N GLU A 89 19.99 -0.77 14.87
CA GLU A 89 20.37 -0.47 13.49
C GLU A 89 19.19 -0.66 12.53
N ASP A 90 18.43 -1.75 12.66
CA ASP A 90 17.21 -1.97 11.88
C ASP A 90 16.15 -0.89 12.16
N ALA A 91 15.95 -0.54 13.45
CA ALA A 91 15.02 0.51 13.84
C ALA A 91 15.40 1.87 13.24
N ARG A 92 16.69 2.21 13.21
CA ARG A 92 17.19 3.44 12.61
C ARG A 92 16.95 3.47 11.11
N LYS A 93 17.29 2.40 10.38
CA LYS A 93 17.04 2.30 8.93
C LYS A 93 15.56 2.46 8.60
N ASN A 94 14.69 1.78 9.35
CA ASN A 94 13.24 1.85 9.19
C ASN A 94 12.70 3.25 9.48
N ALA A 95 13.18 3.90 10.55
CA ALA A 95 12.79 5.26 10.91
C ALA A 95 13.24 6.28 9.87
N GLN A 96 14.48 6.18 9.36
CA GLN A 96 15.01 7.04 8.31
C GLN A 96 14.20 6.91 7.02
N SER A 97 13.96 5.67 6.56
CA SER A 97 13.14 5.40 5.38
C SER A 97 11.74 6.01 5.50
N ARG A 98 11.11 5.88 6.68
CA ARG A 98 9.80 6.47 6.94
C ARG A 98 9.82 8.00 6.95
N CYS A 99 10.80 8.63 7.59
CA CYS A 99 10.93 10.07 7.59
C CYS A 99 11.15 10.61 6.17
N LEU A 100 12.06 10.02 5.40
CA LEU A 100 12.29 10.40 4.01
C LEU A 100 11.02 10.32 3.15
N ARG A 101 10.18 9.30 3.38
CA ARG A 101 8.89 9.20 2.71
C ARG A 101 7.92 10.30 3.14
N THR A 102 7.89 10.63 4.43
CA THR A 102 7.01 11.67 5.00
C THR A 102 7.31 13.06 4.43
N TRP A 103 8.57 13.38 4.10
CA TRP A 103 8.94 14.66 3.48
C TRP A 103 9.30 14.56 1.99
N ARG A 104 9.05 13.42 1.34
CA ARG A 104 9.36 13.24 -0.09
C ARG A 104 8.57 14.25 -0.93
N GLY A 105 9.27 15.02 -1.75
CA GLY A 105 8.66 16.00 -2.66
C GLY A 105 8.23 17.30 -1.99
N VAL A 106 8.53 17.50 -0.70
CA VAL A 106 8.27 18.76 0.01
C VAL A 106 9.39 19.75 -0.30
N THR A 107 9.05 20.86 -0.95
CA THR A 107 10.02 21.89 -1.38
C THR A 107 10.34 22.93 -0.30
N HIS A 108 9.49 23.06 0.72
CA HIS A 108 9.61 24.09 1.75
C HIS A 108 9.75 23.50 3.16
N LEU A 109 10.91 22.91 3.45
CA LEU A 109 11.19 22.23 4.73
C LEU A 109 11.25 23.16 5.97
N VAL A 110 11.22 24.47 5.78
CA VAL A 110 11.27 25.46 6.86
C VAL A 110 9.91 25.74 7.51
N HIS A 111 8.81 25.39 6.84
CA HIS A 111 7.46 25.60 7.36
C HIS A 111 7.03 24.36 8.16
N PRO A 112 6.79 24.49 9.48
CA PRO A 112 6.25 23.41 10.28
C PRO A 112 4.90 22.93 9.73
N GLY A 113 4.61 21.64 9.85
CA GLY A 113 3.33 21.07 9.43
C GLY A 113 3.23 20.69 7.95
N ILE A 114 4.20 21.08 7.10
CA ILE A 114 4.20 20.70 5.69
C ILE A 114 4.91 19.35 5.51
N CYS A 115 4.15 18.32 5.13
CA CYS A 115 4.63 16.99 4.81
C CYS A 115 3.83 16.37 3.65
N SER A 116 4.33 15.27 3.10
CA SER A 116 3.59 14.44 2.15
C SER A 116 2.43 13.73 2.86
N THR A 117 1.22 13.87 2.32
CA THR A 117 0.02 13.19 2.83
C THR A 117 -0.25 11.87 2.13
N LYS A 118 0.66 11.37 1.29
CA LYS A 118 0.43 10.15 0.50
C LYS A 118 0.09 8.93 1.37
N ASP A 119 0.66 8.83 2.57
CA ASP A 119 0.39 7.74 3.52
C ASP A 119 -1.05 7.75 4.05
N THR A 120 -1.77 8.88 3.99
CA THR A 120 -3.20 8.93 4.37
C THR A 120 -4.08 8.32 3.30
N VAL A 121 -3.75 8.56 2.03
CA VAL A 121 -4.43 7.92 0.87
C VAL A 121 -4.31 6.39 0.98
N TYR A 122 -3.14 5.89 1.36
CA TYR A 122 -2.91 4.44 1.46
C TYR A 122 -3.75 3.78 2.55
N LEU A 123 -3.82 4.40 3.73
CA LEU A 123 -4.65 3.86 4.82
C LEU A 123 -6.13 3.97 4.50
N ARG A 124 -6.57 5.12 3.98
CA ARG A 124 -7.97 5.35 3.62
C ARG A 124 -8.43 4.35 2.55
N GLY A 125 -7.64 4.22 1.48
CA GLY A 125 -7.87 3.26 0.41
C GLY A 125 -7.93 1.82 0.92
N PHE A 126 -6.93 1.41 1.71
CA PHE A 126 -6.93 0.09 2.32
C PHE A 126 -8.19 -0.18 3.15
N LEU A 127 -8.55 0.71 4.08
CA LEU A 127 -9.72 0.51 4.94
C LEU A 127 -11.02 0.44 4.14
N ALA A 128 -11.22 1.38 3.20
CA ALA A 128 -12.44 1.45 2.41
C ALA A 128 -12.60 0.23 1.48
N VAL A 129 -11.52 -0.15 0.77
CA VAL A 129 -11.54 -1.31 -0.12
C VAL A 129 -11.67 -2.60 0.67
N SER A 130 -10.92 -2.77 1.77
CA SER A 130 -11.05 -3.97 2.61
C SER A 130 -12.46 -4.15 3.16
N GLN A 131 -13.12 -3.08 3.60
CA GLN A 131 -14.50 -3.14 4.03
C GLN A 131 -15.43 -3.57 2.89
N ALA A 132 -15.32 -2.96 1.72
CA ALA A 132 -16.15 -3.28 0.56
C ALA A 132 -15.96 -4.73 0.09
N LEU A 133 -14.72 -5.24 0.11
CA LEU A 133 -14.40 -6.63 -0.24
C LEU A 133 -14.95 -7.64 0.78
N MET A 134 -15.19 -7.24 2.03
CA MET A 134 -15.83 -8.10 3.04
C MET A 134 -17.36 -8.14 2.90
N GLU A 135 -17.96 -7.11 2.30
CA GLU A 135 -19.41 -6.99 2.16
C GLU A 135 -19.95 -7.69 0.90
N GLU A 136 -19.16 -7.76 -0.18
CA GLU A 136 -19.60 -8.32 -1.46
C GLU A 136 -18.47 -9.08 -2.18
N ASP A 137 -18.66 -10.39 -2.41
CA ASP A 137 -17.67 -11.25 -3.09
C ASP A 137 -17.31 -10.78 -4.51
N ALA A 138 -18.27 -10.21 -5.23
CA ALA A 138 -18.07 -9.68 -6.59
C ALA A 138 -17.42 -8.29 -6.61
N MET A 139 -17.22 -7.65 -5.44
CA MET A 139 -16.71 -6.29 -5.33
C MET A 139 -15.33 -6.13 -5.97
N PHE A 140 -14.48 -7.16 -5.87
CA PHE A 140 -13.16 -7.12 -6.49
C PHE A 140 -13.26 -6.86 -7.99
N GLU A 141 -14.10 -7.61 -8.71
CA GLU A 141 -14.28 -7.43 -10.16
C GLU A 141 -14.94 -6.07 -10.47
N ARG A 142 -15.89 -5.63 -9.65
CA ARG A 142 -16.53 -4.30 -9.80
C ARG A 142 -15.53 -3.16 -9.68
N LEU A 143 -14.55 -3.27 -8.78
CA LEU A 143 -13.49 -2.26 -8.61
C LEU A 143 -12.42 -2.33 -9.71
N MET A 144 -12.35 -3.42 -10.47
CA MET A 144 -11.38 -3.60 -11.56
C MET A 144 -11.83 -3.04 -12.91
N VAL A 145 -13.01 -2.41 -13.00
CA VAL A 145 -13.58 -1.85 -14.24
C VAL A 145 -12.78 -0.69 -14.84
N GLY A 146 -11.84 -0.12 -14.09
CA GLY A 146 -10.94 0.96 -14.49
C GLY A 146 -10.44 1.75 -13.30
N SER A 147 -9.88 2.94 -13.53
CA SER A 147 -9.43 3.83 -12.46
C SER A 147 -10.65 4.59 -11.89
N VAL A 148 -11.34 4.00 -10.92
CA VAL A 148 -12.60 4.51 -10.36
C VAL A 148 -12.63 4.50 -8.84
N GLY A 149 -13.31 5.47 -8.23
CA GLY A 149 -13.63 5.46 -6.80
C GLY A 149 -14.80 4.52 -6.47
N LEU A 150 -14.83 3.99 -5.25
CA LEU A 150 -15.95 3.20 -4.71
C LEU A 150 -17.31 3.89 -4.88
N ASN A 151 -17.34 5.22 -4.73
CA ASN A 151 -18.53 6.05 -4.85
C ASN A 151 -19.11 6.15 -6.28
N HIS A 152 -18.42 5.62 -7.29
CA HIS A 152 -18.87 5.63 -8.69
C HIS A 152 -19.44 4.29 -9.16
N LEU A 153 -19.41 3.25 -8.32
CA LEU A 153 -19.81 1.90 -8.75
C LEU A 153 -21.30 1.79 -9.13
N ASP A 154 -22.18 2.55 -8.48
CA ASP A 154 -23.61 2.55 -8.79
C ASP A 154 -23.87 3.24 -10.12
N ASP A 155 -23.27 4.41 -10.36
CA ASP A 155 -23.33 5.12 -11.64
C ASP A 155 -22.81 4.26 -12.80
N LEU A 156 -21.71 3.54 -12.57
CA LEU A 156 -21.12 2.62 -13.56
C LEU A 156 -22.06 1.45 -13.86
N THR A 157 -22.77 0.96 -12.85
CA THR A 157 -23.78 -0.09 -13.00
C THR A 157 -24.95 0.41 -13.87
N GLU A 158 -25.42 1.64 -13.65
CA GLU A 158 -26.50 2.25 -14.44
C GLU A 158 -26.14 2.35 -15.94
N VAL A 159 -24.90 2.68 -16.25
CA VAL A 159 -24.41 2.72 -17.65
C VAL A 159 -23.94 1.38 -18.20
N GLY A 160 -24.19 0.28 -17.48
CA GLY A 160 -23.91 -1.09 -17.92
C GLY A 160 -22.45 -1.55 -17.78
N ILE A 161 -21.62 -0.81 -17.05
CA ILE A 161 -20.20 -1.13 -16.79
C ILE A 161 -20.11 -1.83 -15.42
N VAL A 162 -20.33 -3.14 -15.42
CA VAL A 162 -20.38 -3.96 -14.18
C VAL A 162 -19.19 -4.91 -14.02
N LYS A 163 -18.40 -5.11 -15.08
CA LYS A 163 -17.26 -6.04 -15.12
C LYS A 163 -16.12 -5.44 -15.95
N PRO A 164 -14.87 -5.79 -15.62
CA PRO A 164 -13.73 -5.29 -16.38
C PRO A 164 -13.73 -5.87 -17.79
N ALA A 165 -13.27 -5.07 -18.77
CA ALA A 165 -13.08 -5.54 -20.13
C ALA A 165 -12.00 -6.64 -20.22
N VAL A 166 -11.02 -6.61 -19.30
CA VAL A 166 -9.96 -7.60 -19.17
C VAL A 166 -9.93 -8.09 -17.73
N VAL A 167 -10.20 -9.38 -17.53
CA VAL A 167 -10.21 -10.01 -16.20
C VAL A 167 -8.82 -9.98 -15.58
N HIS A 168 -8.76 -9.67 -14.29
CA HIS A 168 -7.52 -9.67 -13.55
C HIS A 168 -7.00 -11.10 -13.35
N ARG A 169 -5.81 -11.41 -13.88
CA ARG A 169 -5.26 -12.77 -13.91
C ARG A 169 -4.73 -13.28 -12.58
N ARG A 170 -4.59 -12.42 -11.56
CA ARG A 170 -4.04 -12.76 -10.24
C ARG A 170 -2.77 -13.62 -10.28
N LEU A 171 -1.83 -13.28 -11.17
CA LEU A 171 -0.64 -14.10 -11.44
C LEU A 171 0.20 -14.40 -10.18
N ALA A 172 0.31 -13.47 -9.23
CA ALA A 172 1.13 -13.68 -8.03
C ALA A 172 0.57 -14.74 -7.06
N THR A 173 -0.67 -15.19 -7.27
CA THR A 173 -1.31 -16.29 -6.53
C THR A 173 -1.53 -17.52 -7.40
N ASP A 174 -1.04 -17.51 -8.65
CA ASP A 174 -1.18 -18.64 -9.58
C ASP A 174 -0.18 -19.76 -9.21
N PRO A 175 -0.66 -20.96 -8.82
CA PRO A 175 0.22 -22.06 -8.43
C PRO A 175 1.07 -22.58 -9.59
N GLU A 176 0.69 -22.34 -10.84
CA GLU A 176 1.43 -22.77 -12.03
C GLU A 176 2.44 -21.71 -12.52
N LEU A 177 2.49 -20.53 -11.89
CA LEU A 177 3.32 -19.41 -12.35
C LEU A 177 4.80 -19.81 -12.47
N GLU A 178 5.33 -20.53 -11.49
CA GLU A 178 6.73 -20.98 -11.49
C GLU A 178 7.02 -21.93 -12.66
N SER A 179 6.12 -22.90 -12.87
CA SER A 179 6.19 -23.82 -14.02
C SER A 179 6.12 -23.07 -15.36
N TYR A 180 5.26 -22.06 -15.45
CA TYR A 180 5.13 -21.21 -16.63
C TYR A 180 6.40 -20.39 -16.90
N ILE A 181 7.00 -19.78 -15.87
CA ILE A 181 8.27 -19.04 -16.00
C ILE A 181 9.41 -19.96 -16.46
N MET A 182 9.50 -21.17 -15.89
CA MET A 182 10.54 -22.13 -16.23
C MET A 182 10.49 -22.57 -17.69
N ARG A 183 9.29 -22.68 -18.29
CA ARG A 183 9.15 -22.99 -19.74
C ARG A 183 9.87 -21.99 -20.64
N PHE A 184 9.80 -20.69 -20.35
CA PHE A 184 10.53 -19.68 -21.12
C PHE A 184 12.04 -19.74 -20.90
N ALA A 185 12.49 -20.13 -19.70
CA ALA A 185 13.90 -20.31 -19.41
C ALA A 185 14.49 -21.51 -20.19
N ASP A 186 13.69 -22.57 -20.36
CA ASP A 186 14.08 -23.75 -21.13
C ASP A 186 14.04 -23.51 -22.65
N GLU A 187 13.03 -22.78 -23.16
CA GLU A 187 12.97 -22.35 -24.56
C GLU A 187 14.13 -21.42 -24.95
N ALA A 188 14.57 -20.55 -24.02
CA ALA A 188 15.75 -19.71 -24.22
C ALA A 188 17.07 -20.49 -24.20
N ARG A 189 17.12 -21.66 -23.54
CA ARG A 189 18.30 -22.55 -23.48
C ARG A 189 18.33 -23.60 -24.59
N GLY A 190 17.19 -23.94 -25.16
CA GLY A 190 17.06 -24.91 -26.26
C GLY A 190 17.31 -24.35 -27.66
N ASN A 191 17.46 -23.03 -27.81
CA ASN A 191 17.81 -22.34 -29.06
C ASN A 191 19.31 -22.01 -29.17
N GLY A 192 20.18 -22.81 -28.54
CA GLY A 192 21.64 -22.74 -28.65
C GLY A 192 22.23 -23.81 -29.55
#